data_AF-A0A7X7BVG1-F1
#
_entry.id   AF-A0A7X7BVG1-F1
#
_cell.length_a   1.000
_cell.length_b   1.000
_cell.length_c   1.000
_cell.angle_alpha   90.00
_cell.angle_beta   90.00
_cell.angle_gamma   90.00
#
_symmetry.space_group_name_H-M   'P 1'
#
loop_
_entity.id
_entity.type
_entity.pdbx_description
1 polymer ?
#
loop_
_entity_poly.entity_id
_entity_poly.type
_entity_poly.pdbx_seq_one_letter_code
_entity_poly.pdbx_strand_id
1 'polypeptide(L)'
;MRNQRNLIVSFFLLLIIAVGVMAYKMVQPIEEKVVTSRQGVVTMMLDSSFNDIYSAKRSPEGTLLLEQSSKHGMTVLVSSAILPKADRAKTLADHQKEIEEELGSRGILRSIELREDHLHYVMQADADKISTCDLYLDDGKMVVLSVISRENKEQSELINTIMSSARYNFSLIR
;
A
#
# COMPACT_ATOMS: atom_id res chain seq x y z
N MET A 1 -43.68 -33.46 -7.56
CA MET A 1 -42.49 -33.39 -8.44
C MET A 1 -42.20 -32.01 -9.05
N ARG A 2 -43.22 -31.19 -9.41
CA ARG A 2 -43.03 -29.86 -10.02
C ARG A 2 -42.33 -28.83 -9.09
N ASN A 3 -42.62 -28.87 -7.78
CA ASN A 3 -41.96 -27.99 -6.79
C ASN A 3 -40.48 -28.30 -6.57
N GLN A 4 -40.07 -29.58 -6.55
CA GLN A 4 -38.65 -29.93 -6.40
C GLN A 4 -37.82 -29.50 -7.62
N ARG A 5 -38.39 -29.62 -8.83
CA ARG A 5 -37.71 -29.18 -10.06
C ARG A 5 -37.49 -27.66 -10.10
N ASN A 6 -38.46 -26.88 -9.63
CA ASN A 6 -38.34 -25.42 -9.53
C ASN A 6 -37.33 -25.00 -8.44
N LEU A 7 -37.27 -25.73 -7.33
CA LEU A 7 -36.29 -25.51 -6.26
C LEU A 7 -34.86 -25.77 -6.74
N ILE A 8 -34.65 -26.87 -7.48
CA ILE A 8 -33.34 -27.24 -8.06
C ILE A 8 -32.89 -26.18 -9.09
N VAL A 9 -33.79 -25.76 -9.99
CA VAL A 9 -33.47 -24.72 -10.98
C VAL A 9 -33.13 -23.38 -10.31
N SER A 10 -33.86 -22.98 -9.28
CA SER A 10 -33.57 -21.75 -8.52
C SER A 10 -32.22 -21.82 -7.79
N PHE A 11 -31.89 -22.98 -7.21
CA PHE A 11 -30.59 -23.21 -6.56
C PHE A 11 -29.43 -23.13 -7.55
N PHE A 12 -29.54 -23.76 -8.72
CA PHE A 12 -28.52 -23.66 -9.76
C PHE A 12 -28.39 -22.23 -10.29
N LEU A 13 -29.49 -21.48 -10.41
CA LEU A 13 -29.44 -20.08 -10.84
C LEU A 13 -28.69 -19.21 -9.80
N LEU A 14 -28.98 -19.39 -8.52
CA LEU A 14 -28.27 -18.72 -7.42
C LEU A 14 -26.79 -19.10 -7.39
N LEU A 15 -26.46 -20.38 -7.62
CA LEU A 15 -25.07 -20.85 -7.70
C LEU A 15 -24.34 -20.19 -8.87
N ILE A 16 -24.96 -20.13 -10.05
CA ILE A 16 -24.38 -19.48 -11.24
C ILE A 16 -24.16 -17.98 -10.99
N ILE A 17 -25.12 -17.30 -10.36
CA ILE A 17 -24.97 -15.89 -9.99
C ILE A 17 -23.83 -15.73 -8.96
N ALA A 18 -23.76 -16.58 -7.94
CA ALA A 18 -22.70 -16.52 -6.94
C ALA A 18 -21.32 -16.76 -7.54
N VAL A 19 -21.17 -17.78 -8.40
CA VAL A 19 -19.93 -18.08 -9.14
C VAL A 19 -19.59 -16.95 -10.10
N GLY A 20 -20.58 -16.40 -10.80
CA GLY A 20 -20.40 -15.24 -11.69
C GLY A 20 -19.93 -14.00 -10.95
N VAL A 21 -20.49 -13.71 -9.78
CA VAL A 21 -20.05 -12.60 -8.91
C VAL A 21 -18.65 -12.84 -8.35
N MET A 22 -18.32 -14.08 -7.96
CA MET A 22 -16.96 -14.42 -7.52
C MET A 22 -15.93 -14.30 -8.65
N ALA A 23 -16.25 -14.81 -9.84
CA ALA A 23 -15.40 -14.70 -11.02
C ALA A 23 -15.24 -13.24 -11.46
N TYR A 24 -16.32 -12.45 -11.44
CA TYR A 24 -16.27 -11.01 -11.71
C TYR A 24 -15.35 -10.29 -10.73
N LYS A 25 -15.40 -10.61 -9.43
CA LYS A 25 -14.49 -10.08 -8.41
C LYS A 25 -13.03 -10.51 -8.60
N MET A 26 -12.78 -11.66 -9.22
CA MET A 26 -11.42 -12.12 -9.51
C MET A 26 -10.75 -11.32 -10.64
N VAL A 27 -11.52 -10.83 -11.61
CA VAL A 27 -11.04 -10.17 -12.84
C VAL A 27 -11.14 -8.63 -12.75
N GLN A 28 -11.46 -8.06 -11.59
CA GLN A 28 -11.57 -6.61 -11.50
C GLN A 28 -10.23 -5.93 -11.80
N PRO A 29 -10.24 -4.91 -12.67
CA PRO A 29 -9.03 -4.26 -13.14
C PRO A 29 -8.33 -3.51 -12.01
N ILE A 30 -7.03 -3.30 -12.18
CA ILE A 30 -6.29 -2.34 -11.38
C ILE A 30 -6.78 -0.95 -11.78
N GLU A 31 -7.30 -0.20 -10.81
CA GLU A 31 -7.86 1.14 -11.03
C GLU A 31 -6.92 2.20 -10.46
N GLU A 32 -6.86 3.35 -11.12
CA GLU A 32 -6.15 4.51 -10.59
C GLU A 32 -6.96 5.09 -9.44
N LYS A 33 -6.34 5.17 -8.26
CA LYS A 33 -6.95 5.75 -7.07
C LYS A 33 -6.21 7.02 -6.69
N VAL A 34 -6.97 8.11 -6.62
CA VAL A 34 -6.50 9.43 -6.20
C VAL A 34 -6.98 9.68 -4.78
N VAL A 35 -6.04 9.78 -3.85
CA VAL A 35 -6.31 10.05 -2.44
C VAL A 35 -5.84 11.46 -2.12
N THR A 36 -6.78 12.28 -1.65
CA THR A 36 -6.51 13.66 -1.22
C THR A 36 -6.64 13.76 0.29
N SER A 37 -5.60 14.26 0.96
CA SER A 37 -5.60 14.56 2.38
C SER A 37 -5.14 16.01 2.64
N ARG A 38 -5.16 16.44 3.91
CA ARG A 38 -4.59 17.74 4.32
C ARG A 38 -3.08 17.83 4.09
N GLN A 39 -2.41 16.68 3.98
CA GLN A 39 -0.96 16.56 3.86
C GLN A 39 -0.53 16.17 2.44
N GLY A 40 -1.41 16.27 1.45
CA GLY A 40 -1.05 16.14 0.04
C GLY A 40 -2.00 15.26 -0.76
N VAL A 41 -1.60 14.98 -1.99
CA VAL A 41 -2.30 14.05 -2.88
C VAL A 41 -1.37 12.93 -3.27
N VAL A 42 -1.83 11.69 -3.09
CA VAL A 42 -1.17 10.49 -3.62
C VAL A 42 -2.07 9.86 -4.67
N THR A 43 -1.48 9.47 -5.79
CA THR A 43 -2.14 8.70 -6.83
C THR A 43 -1.42 7.37 -6.97
N MET A 44 -2.14 6.26 -7.00
CA MET A 44 -1.57 4.93 -7.15
C MET A 44 -2.56 3.96 -7.79
N MET A 45 -2.02 2.89 -8.35
CA MET A 45 -2.82 1.84 -8.97
C MET A 45 -3.11 0.73 -7.96
N LEU A 46 -4.37 0.62 -7.53
CA LEU A 46 -4.86 -0.41 -6.62
C LEU A 46 -5.99 -1.18 -7.29
N ASP A 47 -6.05 -2.49 -7.08
CA ASP A 47 -7.25 -3.23 -7.47
C ASP A 47 -8.40 -2.96 -6.49
N SER A 48 -9.60 -3.32 -6.89
CA SER A 48 -10.83 -3.08 -6.14
C SER A 48 -10.96 -3.86 -4.82
N SER A 49 -10.00 -4.74 -4.52
CA SER A 49 -10.01 -5.47 -3.26
C SER A 49 -9.45 -4.63 -2.11
N PHE A 50 -8.70 -3.58 -2.42
CA PHE A 50 -8.23 -2.61 -1.44
C PHE A 50 -9.37 -1.70 -1.00
N ASN A 51 -9.57 -1.63 0.31
CA ASN A 51 -10.59 -0.80 0.92
C ASN A 51 -9.95 0.12 1.95
N ASP A 52 -10.45 1.37 2.01
CA ASP A 52 -10.01 2.39 2.97
C ASP A 52 -10.27 1.91 4.39
N ILE A 53 -9.21 1.84 5.20
CA ILE A 53 -9.32 1.54 6.64
C ILE A 53 -9.64 2.82 7.42
N TYR A 54 -9.15 3.98 6.97
CA TYR A 54 -9.45 5.29 7.55
C TYR A 54 -9.94 6.26 6.49
N SER A 55 -11.01 7.00 6.80
CA SER A 55 -11.36 8.20 6.02
C SER A 55 -10.29 9.28 6.25
N ALA A 56 -9.87 9.99 5.20
CA ALA A 56 -8.87 11.08 5.26
C ALA A 56 -9.14 12.18 6.33
N LYS A 57 -10.35 12.22 6.91
CA LYS A 57 -10.74 13.11 8.03
C LYS A 57 -10.44 12.57 9.43
N ARG A 58 -10.15 11.27 9.56
CA ARG A 58 -9.93 10.56 10.85
C ARG A 58 -8.60 9.83 10.91
N SER A 59 -7.78 9.90 9.86
CA SER A 59 -6.44 9.34 9.86
C SER A 59 -5.56 10.06 10.90
N PRO A 60 -4.68 9.34 11.62
CA PRO A 60 -3.68 9.95 12.48
C PRO A 60 -2.87 10.99 11.72
N GLU A 61 -2.38 12.00 12.43
CA GLU A 61 -1.47 12.98 11.84
C GLU A 61 -0.29 12.27 11.19
N GLY A 62 -0.08 12.54 9.91
CA GLY A 62 0.97 11.94 9.10
C GLY A 62 0.47 10.86 8.14
N THR A 63 -0.72 10.29 8.33
CA THR A 63 -1.20 9.23 7.44
C THR A 63 -1.99 9.80 6.26
N LEU A 64 -1.44 9.62 5.05
CA LEU A 64 -2.10 9.97 3.78
C LEU A 64 -3.11 8.91 3.35
N LEU A 65 -2.71 7.63 3.45
CA LEU A 65 -3.49 6.49 3.00
C LEU A 65 -3.24 5.29 3.88
N LEU A 66 -4.30 4.56 4.24
CA LEU A 66 -4.18 3.21 4.79
C LEU A 66 -5.29 2.34 4.20
N GLU A 67 -4.89 1.36 3.41
CA GLU A 67 -5.80 0.41 2.76
C GLU A 67 -5.40 -1.02 3.04
N GLN A 68 -6.40 -1.90 3.08
CA GLN A 68 -6.18 -3.33 3.21
C GLN A 68 -6.94 -4.09 2.13
N SER A 69 -6.24 -5.03 1.50
CA SER A 69 -6.84 -6.03 0.63
C SER A 69 -7.08 -7.32 1.40
N SER A 70 -8.34 -7.71 1.55
CA SER A 70 -8.71 -9.02 2.08
C SER A 70 -8.43 -10.16 1.10
N LYS A 71 -8.43 -9.87 -0.22
CA LYS A 71 -8.12 -10.82 -1.29
C LYS A 71 -6.64 -11.22 -1.27
N HIS A 72 -5.76 -10.23 -1.15
CA HIS A 72 -4.31 -10.43 -1.19
C HIS A 72 -3.68 -10.54 0.19
N GLY A 73 -4.42 -10.23 1.26
CA GLY A 73 -3.85 -10.17 2.61
C GLY A 73 -2.75 -9.12 2.73
N MET A 74 -2.90 -8.00 2.00
CA MET A 74 -1.93 -6.91 1.91
C MET A 74 -2.46 -5.66 2.60
N THR A 75 -1.54 -4.86 3.13
CA THR A 75 -1.83 -3.52 3.62
C THR A 75 -0.94 -2.52 2.90
N VAL A 76 -1.54 -1.46 2.37
CA VAL A 76 -0.81 -0.32 1.76
C VAL A 76 -0.96 0.86 2.70
N LEU A 77 0.17 1.43 3.12
CA LEU A 77 0.27 2.60 3.97
C LEU A 77 1.08 3.66 3.24
N VAL A 78 0.53 4.87 3.14
CA VAL A 78 1.29 6.06 2.77
C VAL A 78 1.27 7.02 3.93
N SER A 79 2.46 7.38 4.39
CA SER A 79 2.68 8.37 5.45
C SER A 79 3.45 9.56 4.89
N SER A 80 3.21 10.73 5.45
CA SER A 80 3.93 11.97 5.15
C SER A 80 4.24 12.72 6.43
N ALA A 81 5.39 13.35 6.51
CA ALA A 81 5.80 14.15 7.65
C ALA A 81 6.48 15.44 7.19
N ILE A 82 6.24 16.53 7.90
CA ILE A 82 7.05 17.75 7.77
C ILE A 82 8.28 17.56 8.66
N LEU A 83 9.46 17.65 8.06
CA LEU A 83 10.71 17.45 8.79
C LEU A 83 11.00 18.63 9.72
N PRO A 84 11.46 18.34 10.95
CA PRO A 84 12.04 19.35 11.83
C PRO A 84 13.15 20.11 11.12
N LYS A 85 13.37 21.39 11.46
CA LYS A 85 14.38 22.23 10.80
C LYS A 85 15.78 21.59 10.74
N ALA A 86 16.16 20.85 11.78
CA ALA A 86 17.45 20.16 11.84
C ALA A 86 17.57 19.05 10.79
N ASP A 87 16.47 18.42 10.40
CA ASP A 87 16.43 17.27 9.50
C ASP A 87 16.16 17.67 8.04
N ARG A 88 15.75 18.92 7.77
CA ARG A 88 15.46 19.39 6.40
C ARG A 88 16.67 19.41 5.47
N ALA A 89 17.88 19.45 6.04
CA ALA A 89 19.12 19.42 5.28
C ALA A 89 19.64 18.00 5.02
N LYS A 90 19.02 16.98 5.62
CA LYS A 90 19.42 15.58 5.44
C LYS A 90 19.09 15.12 4.03
N THR A 91 20.00 14.35 3.47
CA THR A 91 19.85 13.71 2.17
C THR A 91 19.25 12.32 2.32
N LEU A 92 18.82 11.70 1.21
CA LEU A 92 18.43 10.28 1.20
C LEU A 92 19.56 9.37 1.70
N ALA A 93 20.83 9.72 1.42
CA ALA A 93 21.98 8.95 1.89
C ALA A 93 22.19 9.07 3.41
N ASP A 94 21.82 10.19 4.02
CA ASP A 94 21.84 10.34 5.48
C ASP A 94 20.76 9.47 6.11
N HIS A 95 19.54 9.49 5.57
CA HIS A 95 18.46 8.61 6.02
C HIS A 95 18.75 7.13 5.77
N GLN A 96 19.46 6.78 4.70
CA GLN A 96 19.92 5.41 4.48
C GLN A 96 20.75 4.92 5.68
N LYS A 97 21.73 5.71 6.11
CA LYS A 97 22.58 5.35 7.25
C LYS A 97 21.78 5.24 8.55
N GLU A 98 20.85 6.18 8.78
CA GLU A 98 19.98 6.15 9.96
C GLU A 98 19.11 4.88 9.98
N ILE A 99 18.56 4.50 8.83
CA ILE A 99 17.75 3.27 8.67
C ILE A 99 18.62 2.02 8.84
N GLU A 100 19.81 1.99 8.26
CA GLU A 100 20.78 0.89 8.43
C GLU A 100 21.16 0.71 9.90
N GLU A 101 21.40 1.81 10.62
CA GLU A 101 21.73 1.77 12.04
C GLU A 101 20.53 1.32 12.89
N GLU A 102 19.37 1.95 12.72
CA GLU A 102 18.19 1.67 13.56
C GLU A 102 17.58 0.29 13.26
N LEU A 103 17.33 -0.01 11.99
CA LEU A 103 16.66 -1.25 11.59
C LEU A 103 17.64 -2.42 11.48
N GLY A 104 18.90 -2.15 11.11
CA GLY A 104 19.95 -3.17 11.07
C GLY A 104 20.33 -3.64 12.47
N SER A 105 20.49 -2.74 13.45
CA SER A 105 20.80 -3.12 14.84
C SER A 105 19.71 -3.98 15.50
N ARG A 106 18.46 -3.83 15.04
CA ARG A 106 17.31 -4.63 15.49
C ARG A 106 17.15 -5.95 14.73
N GLY A 107 17.98 -6.21 13.71
CA GLY A 107 17.90 -7.41 12.86
C GLY A 107 16.62 -7.48 12.02
N ILE A 108 15.96 -6.34 11.78
CA ILE A 108 14.71 -6.26 11.02
C ILE A 108 14.93 -5.78 9.59
N LEU A 109 16.04 -5.09 9.30
CA LEU A 109 16.37 -4.68 7.94
C LEU A 109 16.82 -5.89 7.11
N ARG A 110 16.17 -6.12 5.97
CA ARG A 110 16.52 -7.20 5.03
C ARG A 110 17.36 -6.69 3.86
N SER A 111 16.99 -5.54 3.31
CA SER A 111 17.73 -4.88 2.24
C SER A 111 17.44 -3.39 2.23
N ILE A 112 18.37 -2.63 1.67
CA ILE A 112 18.24 -1.20 1.44
C ILE A 112 19.05 -0.82 0.19
N GLU A 113 18.48 0.07 -0.62
CA GLU A 113 19.04 0.51 -1.89
C GLU A 113 18.70 1.98 -2.08
N LEU A 114 19.73 2.81 -2.21
CA LEU A 114 19.58 4.20 -2.63
C LEU A 114 19.36 4.26 -4.14
N ARG A 115 18.24 4.82 -4.56
CA ARG A 115 17.89 5.07 -5.96
C ARG A 115 17.97 6.58 -6.24
N GLU A 116 17.74 6.94 -7.50
CA GLU A 116 17.92 8.32 -7.98
C GLU A 116 17.02 9.33 -7.24
N ASP A 117 15.77 8.98 -7.01
CA ASP A 117 14.73 9.86 -6.46
C ASP A 117 14.13 9.36 -5.12
N HIS A 118 14.51 8.17 -4.67
CA HIS A 118 14.01 7.57 -3.44
C HIS A 118 14.98 6.59 -2.80
N LEU A 119 14.69 6.23 -1.56
CA LEU A 119 15.34 5.15 -0.84
C LEU A 119 14.40 3.95 -0.78
N HIS A 120 14.80 2.84 -1.38
CA HIS A 120 14.05 1.60 -1.37
C HIS A 120 14.58 0.68 -0.27
N TYR A 121 13.72 0.12 0.57
CA TYR A 121 14.14 -0.82 1.61
C TYR A 121 13.07 -1.84 1.95
N VAL A 122 13.53 -3.01 2.42
CA VAL A 122 12.65 -4.10 2.85
C VAL A 122 12.98 -4.43 4.29
N MET A 123 11.94 -4.49 5.13
CA MET A 123 12.07 -4.83 6.55
C MET A 123 11.10 -5.93 6.96
N GLN A 124 11.48 -6.69 7.99
CA GLN A 124 10.59 -7.63 8.67
C GLN A 124 9.53 -6.84 9.45
N ALA A 125 8.26 -7.05 9.12
CA ALA A 125 7.15 -6.39 9.82
C ALA A 125 6.60 -7.26 10.96
N ASP A 126 6.48 -8.56 10.75
CA ASP A 126 6.02 -9.57 11.71
C ASP A 126 6.58 -10.94 11.31
N ALA A 127 6.41 -12.00 12.09
CA ALA A 127 7.00 -13.32 11.85
C ALA A 127 6.79 -13.87 10.42
N ASP A 128 5.63 -13.60 9.80
CA ASP A 128 5.27 -14.06 8.46
C ASP A 128 5.13 -12.93 7.41
N LYS A 129 5.47 -11.69 7.77
CA LYS A 129 5.24 -10.51 6.93
C LYS A 129 6.48 -9.66 6.71
N ILE A 130 6.60 -9.17 5.48
CA ILE A 130 7.59 -8.19 5.06
C ILE A 130 6.88 -6.87 4.76
N SER A 131 7.60 -5.77 4.96
CA SER A 131 7.22 -4.44 4.51
C SER A 131 8.21 -3.99 3.45
N THR A 132 7.73 -3.78 2.23
CA THR A 132 8.48 -3.13 1.15
C THR A 132 8.19 -1.65 1.19
N CYS A 133 9.24 -0.84 1.30
CA CYS A 133 9.13 0.59 1.56
C CYS A 133 9.89 1.42 0.53
N ASP A 134 9.29 2.54 0.14
CA ASP A 134 9.98 3.62 -0.56
C ASP A 134 9.85 4.91 0.26
N LEU A 135 10.99 5.57 0.49
CA LEU A 135 11.07 6.87 1.15
C LEU A 135 11.46 7.94 0.13
N TYR A 136 10.65 8.98 0.06
CA TYR A 136 10.83 10.16 -0.79
C TYR A 136 11.04 11.39 0.08
N LEU A 137 11.86 12.32 -0.41
CA LEU A 137 12.06 13.65 0.18
C LEU A 137 11.63 14.73 -0.81
N ASP A 138 10.91 15.74 -0.32
CA ASP A 138 10.58 16.94 -1.11
C ASP A 138 10.45 18.17 -0.19
N ASP A 139 11.26 19.20 -0.43
CA ASP A 139 11.21 20.50 0.27
C ASP A 139 10.98 20.43 1.80
N GLY A 140 11.80 19.62 2.48
CA GLY A 140 11.69 19.44 3.93
C GLY A 140 10.47 18.64 4.38
N LYS A 141 9.85 17.88 3.47
CA LYS A 141 8.84 16.86 3.74
C LYS A 141 9.41 15.50 3.40
N MET A 142 8.94 14.50 4.11
CA MET A 142 9.25 13.09 3.89
C MET A 142 7.96 12.34 3.62
N VAL A 143 7.96 11.44 2.64
CA VAL A 143 6.86 10.50 2.39
C VAL A 143 7.41 9.09 2.41
N VAL A 144 6.69 8.21 3.09
CA VAL A 144 6.99 6.77 3.11
C VAL A 144 5.77 6.04 2.58
N LEU A 145 5.96 5.29 1.50
CA LEU A 145 5.03 4.25 1.08
C LEU A 145 5.53 2.92 1.62
N SER A 146 4.63 2.15 2.21
CA SER A 146 4.87 0.82 2.74
C SER A 146 3.77 -0.11 2.22
N VAL A 147 4.19 -1.22 1.61
CA VAL A 147 3.33 -2.35 1.28
C VAL A 147 3.71 -3.52 2.17
N ILE A 148 2.80 -3.88 3.07
CA ILE A 148 2.97 -4.96 4.03
C ILE A 148 2.24 -6.18 3.48
N SER A 149 2.96 -7.28 3.30
CA SER A 149 2.40 -8.52 2.79
C SER A 149 3.12 -9.73 3.35
N ARG A 150 2.54 -10.92 3.13
CA ARG A 150 3.29 -12.15 3.33
C ARG A 150 4.35 -12.28 2.24
N GLU A 151 5.45 -12.94 2.58
CA GLU A 151 6.50 -13.24 1.61
C GLU A 151 6.03 -14.36 0.66
N ASN A 152 5.45 -13.98 -0.48
CA ASN A 152 5.00 -14.89 -1.54
C ASN A 152 5.39 -14.32 -2.91
N LYS A 153 5.91 -15.16 -3.81
CA LYS A 153 6.27 -14.79 -5.18
C LYS A 153 5.09 -14.24 -5.99
N GLU A 154 3.88 -14.77 -5.78
CA GLU A 154 2.68 -14.29 -6.48
C GLU A 154 2.36 -12.82 -6.13
N GLN A 155 2.82 -12.36 -4.97
CA GLN A 155 2.55 -11.02 -4.47
C GLN A 155 3.60 -10.01 -4.94
N SER A 156 4.79 -10.47 -5.34
CA SER A 156 5.90 -9.59 -5.75
C SER A 156 5.55 -8.72 -6.97
N GLU A 157 4.82 -9.25 -7.95
CA GLU A 157 4.40 -8.49 -9.13
C GLU A 157 3.41 -7.37 -8.77
N LEU A 158 2.44 -7.67 -7.90
CA LEU A 158 1.47 -6.69 -7.43
C LEU A 158 2.15 -5.61 -6.58
N ILE A 159 3.06 -5.99 -5.67
CA ILE A 159 3.86 -5.04 -4.89
C ILE A 159 4.63 -4.12 -5.83
N ASN A 160 5.37 -4.66 -6.80
CA ASN A 160 6.13 -3.86 -7.77
C ASN A 160 5.22 -2.91 -8.56
N THR A 161 4.02 -3.36 -8.93
CA THR A 161 3.03 -2.53 -9.62
C THR A 161 2.57 -1.37 -8.73
N ILE A 162 2.22 -1.64 -7.47
CA ILE A 162 1.80 -0.61 -6.51
C ILE A 162 2.93 0.40 -6.30
N MET A 163 4.15 -0.07 -5.97
CA MET A 163 5.31 0.79 -5.69
C MET A 163 5.67 1.67 -6.90
N SER A 164 5.78 1.07 -8.10
CA SER A 164 6.18 1.81 -9.31
C SER A 164 5.10 2.76 -9.85
N SER A 165 3.83 2.53 -9.51
CA SER A 165 2.72 3.39 -9.92
C SER A 165 2.51 4.60 -9.01
N ALA A 166 3.08 4.59 -7.80
CA ALA A 166 2.82 5.63 -6.82
C ALA A 166 3.39 6.99 -7.29
N ARG A 167 2.55 8.02 -7.23
CA ARG A 167 2.91 9.41 -7.56
C ARG A 167 2.45 10.31 -6.43
N TYR A 168 3.36 11.13 -5.93
CA TYR A 168 3.11 12.05 -4.82
C TYR A 168 3.12 13.49 -5.32
N ASN A 169 2.07 14.23 -5.00
CA ASN A 169 2.02 15.66 -5.26
C ASN A 169 2.01 16.44 -3.94
N PHE A 170 3.13 17.11 -3.67
CA PHE A 170 3.39 17.90 -2.47
C PHE A 170 2.87 19.33 -2.55
N SER A 171 2.38 19.78 -3.72
CA SER A 171 2.03 21.18 -4.01
C SER A 171 0.75 21.67 -3.32
N LEU A 172 0.00 20.77 -2.68
CA LEU A 172 -1.28 21.08 -2.03
C LEU A 172 -1.16 21.25 -0.50
N ILE A 173 0.06 21.19 0.03
CA ILE A 173 0.37 21.31 1.45
C ILE A 173 0.86 22.74 1.70
N ARG A 174 -0.02 23.61 2.17
CA ARG A 174 0.31 24.96 2.67
C ARG A 174 0.31 24.98 4.18
#